data_AF-A0A254UBH5-F1
#
_entry.id   AF-A0A254UBH5-F1
#
_cell.length_a   1.000
_cell.length_b   1.000
_cell.length_c   1.000
_cell.angle_alpha   90.00
_cell.angle_beta   90.00
_cell.angle_gamma   90.00
#
_symmetry.space_group_name_H-M   'P 1'
#
loop_
_entity.id
_entity.type
_entity.pdbx_description
1 polymer ?
#
loop_
_entity_poly.entity_id
_entity_poly.type
_entity_poly.pdbx_seq_one_letter_code
_entity_poly.pdbx_strand_id
1 'polypeptide(L)'
;MQKKRKAPASQHVEKQPKKPCRQQNPALPDPGNIDQERVQALLQTFQGSSIHYWIQNNVWPKMLFNNVIGSVVIQPRATEEEEYDKGRYEYNFQLEANTDCEFYLRHKGSFWRRYTDEEMAIEDKQICEELLKRECETPVDTAFDEENLRYINRQQYSGKNGNGTSRMIGQLMVPSAELEILSGRLGSIKGLRQIHLAESIREPWYGSTTLDEDPSLVRNACGDSAPWLRLPTPQPSYAVGFSNYAFSREQLRKLKPFVGEFWEASSFKGTDSMLFPFLVTEALGTDDLEYTIRPRSMHSMTRALRGVVELFRVAGRQDELHQRVLGFSVYYDFQKVEMFAHYVIIEDNKATYYCDRIGSFSFGFCQDEYKDRWRSYKFVIALYHDWVPIHHQRLCSAIDSLPDVDPKT
;
A
#
# COMPACT_ATOMS: atom_id res chain seq x y z
N MET A 1 22.87 56.57 40.70
CA MET A 1 23.21 57.28 39.44
C MET A 1 22.73 56.39 38.29
N GLN A 2 21.51 56.55 37.75
CA GLN A 2 21.17 57.40 36.59
C GLN A 2 22.13 57.20 35.41
N LYS A 3 21.76 56.71 34.22
CA LYS A 3 20.64 57.11 33.35
C LYS A 3 20.25 56.03 32.32
N LYS A 4 18.93 55.86 32.12
CA LYS A 4 18.26 55.35 30.91
C LYS A 4 18.54 56.24 29.69
N ARG A 5 18.55 55.67 28.47
CA ARG A 5 18.16 56.31 27.19
C ARG A 5 17.81 55.20 26.18
N LYS A 6 16.52 54.92 25.95
CA LYS A 6 15.59 55.47 24.94
C LYS A 6 15.95 55.08 23.48
N ALA A 7 15.10 54.23 22.90
CA ALA A 7 14.88 54.15 21.47
C ALA A 7 14.19 55.43 20.93
N PRO A 8 14.27 55.68 19.61
CA PRO A 8 13.17 56.31 18.89
C PRO A 8 12.64 55.41 17.77
N ALA A 9 11.33 55.54 17.54
CA ALA A 9 10.56 54.88 16.50
C ALA A 9 10.53 55.68 15.19
N SER A 10 10.28 54.94 14.11
CA SER A 10 9.69 55.26 12.80
C SER A 10 9.54 56.70 12.31
N GLN A 11 10.04 56.94 11.10
CA GLN A 11 9.31 57.73 10.09
C GLN A 11 9.20 56.98 8.77
N HIS A 12 7.97 56.99 8.26
CA HIS A 12 7.48 56.54 6.97
C HIS A 12 8.27 57.14 5.79
N VAL A 13 8.55 56.32 4.78
CA VAL A 13 8.51 56.76 3.38
C VAL A 13 7.71 55.73 2.59
N GLU A 14 6.60 56.18 2.04
CA GLU A 14 5.65 55.43 1.24
C GLU A 14 6.17 55.24 -0.21
N LYS A 15 5.70 54.16 -0.84
CA LYS A 15 6.19 53.52 -2.06
C LYS A 15 5.99 54.34 -3.34
N GLN A 16 6.90 54.13 -4.31
CA GLN A 16 6.57 54.07 -5.74
C GLN A 16 7.43 53.00 -6.47
N PRO A 17 6.94 52.44 -7.60
CA PRO A 17 7.05 51.01 -7.90
C PRO A 17 8.35 50.64 -8.63
N LYS A 18 9.03 49.59 -8.17
CA LYS A 18 10.14 48.98 -8.91
C LYS A 18 9.59 48.14 -10.06
N LYS A 19 9.93 48.57 -11.28
CA LYS A 19 9.72 47.88 -12.55
C LYS A 19 10.23 46.42 -12.49
N PRO A 20 9.59 45.47 -13.18
CA PRO A 20 9.96 44.06 -13.12
C PRO A 20 11.38 43.84 -13.65
N CYS A 21 12.17 43.12 -12.85
CA CYS A 21 13.51 42.67 -13.21
C CYS A 21 13.41 41.72 -14.41
N ARG A 22 14.03 42.10 -15.53
CA ARG A 22 14.24 41.23 -16.70
C ARG A 22 14.95 39.96 -16.24
N GLN A 23 14.27 38.82 -16.35
CA GLN A 23 14.93 37.53 -16.38
C GLN A 23 15.85 37.51 -17.60
N GLN A 24 17.15 37.60 -17.38
CA GLN A 24 18.15 37.29 -18.39
C GLN A 24 18.23 35.77 -18.45
N ASN A 25 17.68 35.18 -19.52
CA ASN A 25 17.91 33.77 -19.84
C ASN A 25 19.42 33.55 -20.02
N PRO A 26 20.02 32.51 -19.43
CA PRO A 26 21.38 32.12 -19.79
C PRO A 26 21.40 31.74 -21.28
N ALA A 27 22.43 32.21 -21.97
CA ALA A 27 22.60 32.13 -23.41
C ALA A 27 22.43 30.69 -23.93
N LEU A 28 21.62 30.56 -24.98
CA LEU A 28 21.54 29.37 -25.83
C LEU A 28 22.96 29.05 -26.34
N PRO A 29 23.43 27.79 -26.24
CA PRO A 29 24.60 27.39 -27.01
C PRO A 29 24.29 27.53 -28.51
N ASP A 30 25.25 28.07 -29.24
CA ASP A 30 25.26 28.25 -30.68
C ASP A 30 24.79 26.95 -31.39
N PRO A 31 23.78 26.96 -32.28
CA PRO A 31 23.32 25.76 -32.99
C PRO A 31 24.29 25.44 -34.14
N GLY A 32 25.56 25.23 -33.79
CA GLY A 32 26.60 24.79 -34.70
C GLY A 32 26.77 23.28 -34.57
N ASN A 33 26.31 22.55 -35.59
CA ASN A 33 26.59 21.13 -35.83
C ASN A 33 25.80 20.12 -34.98
N ILE A 34 24.47 20.21 -35.03
CA ILE A 34 23.63 18.99 -34.98
C ILE A 34 23.84 18.30 -36.33
N ASP A 35 24.37 17.07 -36.32
CA ASP A 35 24.59 16.23 -37.50
C ASP A 35 23.42 16.34 -38.49
N GLN A 36 23.60 17.18 -39.52
CA GLN A 36 22.59 17.37 -40.58
C GLN A 36 22.30 16.04 -41.26
N GLU A 37 23.26 15.12 -41.28
CA GLU A 37 23.10 13.75 -41.78
C GLU A 37 22.14 12.91 -40.93
N ARG A 38 22.15 13.03 -39.60
CA ARG A 38 21.21 12.29 -38.73
C ARG A 38 19.79 12.83 -38.84
N VAL A 39 19.64 14.15 -38.94
CA VAL A 39 18.34 14.78 -39.15
C VAL A 39 17.80 14.47 -40.55
N GLN A 40 18.64 14.47 -41.59
CA GLN A 40 18.25 14.03 -42.93
C GLN A 40 17.90 12.54 -42.99
N ALA A 41 18.66 11.67 -42.31
CA ALA A 41 18.37 10.24 -42.23
C ALA A 41 17.02 9.99 -41.53
N LEU A 42 16.72 10.73 -40.47
CA LEU A 42 15.43 10.68 -39.77
C LEU A 42 14.28 11.19 -40.65
N LEU A 43 14.50 12.31 -41.36
CA LEU A 43 13.50 12.88 -42.27
C LEU A 43 13.22 11.97 -43.46
N GLN A 44 14.22 11.22 -43.96
CA GLN A 44 14.02 10.21 -44.99
C GLN A 44 13.26 8.97 -44.47
N THR A 45 13.49 8.55 -43.22
CA THR A 45 12.75 7.42 -42.62
C THR A 45 11.26 7.73 -42.41
N PHE A 46 10.92 9.00 -42.26
CA PHE A 46 9.56 9.47 -42.01
C PHE A 46 8.92 10.19 -43.20
N GLN A 47 9.54 10.19 -44.39
CA GLN A 47 8.98 10.80 -45.60
C GLN A 47 7.58 10.24 -45.87
N GLY A 48 6.57 11.13 -45.91
CA GLY A 48 5.15 10.78 -46.07
C GLY A 48 4.37 10.51 -44.78
N SER A 49 5.01 10.49 -43.61
CA SER A 49 4.31 10.34 -42.32
C SER A 49 3.71 11.66 -41.81
N SER A 50 2.71 11.56 -40.93
CA SER A 50 2.09 12.73 -40.28
C SER A 50 3.08 13.53 -39.42
N ILE A 51 4.11 12.88 -38.88
CA ILE A 51 5.19 13.52 -38.12
C ILE A 51 6.04 14.38 -39.06
N HIS A 52 6.37 13.87 -40.24
CA HIS A 52 7.10 14.64 -41.26
C HIS A 52 6.31 15.87 -41.73
N TYR A 53 4.99 15.73 -41.90
CA TYR A 53 4.12 16.87 -42.20
C TYR A 53 4.11 17.92 -41.09
N TRP A 54 4.05 17.51 -39.81
CA TRP A 54 4.11 18.44 -38.68
C TRP A 54 5.44 19.17 -38.61
N ILE A 55 6.56 18.48 -38.81
CA ILE A 55 7.90 19.11 -38.81
C ILE A 55 8.00 20.18 -39.91
N GLN A 56 7.39 19.96 -41.08
CA GLN A 56 7.44 20.92 -42.19
C GLN A 56 6.46 22.08 -42.05
N ASN A 57 5.27 21.84 -41.51
CA ASN A 57 4.16 22.80 -41.56
C ASN A 57 3.82 23.40 -40.19
N ASN A 58 4.39 22.86 -39.12
CA ASN A 58 4.11 23.17 -37.71
C ASN A 58 2.62 23.02 -37.33
N VAL A 59 1.89 22.19 -38.09
CA VAL A 59 0.50 21.79 -37.87
C VAL A 59 0.33 20.34 -38.27
N TRP A 60 -0.51 19.60 -37.55
CA TRP A 60 -0.82 18.22 -37.90
C TRP A 60 -1.73 18.14 -39.14
N PRO A 61 -1.61 17.10 -39.98
CA PRO A 61 -2.52 16.91 -41.11
C PRO A 61 -3.96 16.80 -40.63
N LYS A 62 -4.88 17.60 -41.20
CA LYS A 62 -6.31 17.58 -40.84
C LYS A 62 -6.95 16.20 -41.03
N MET A 63 -6.44 15.38 -41.95
CA MET A 63 -6.92 14.03 -42.23
C MET A 63 -6.81 13.06 -41.02
N LEU A 64 -5.92 13.34 -40.05
CA LEU A 64 -5.87 12.56 -38.80
C LEU A 64 -7.10 12.78 -37.90
N PHE A 65 -7.73 13.95 -38.01
CA PHE A 65 -8.81 14.38 -37.12
C PHE A 65 -10.16 14.52 -37.84
N ASN A 66 -10.16 14.38 -39.17
CA ASN A 66 -11.36 14.45 -40.01
C ASN A 66 -12.12 13.12 -40.11
N ASN A 67 -11.62 12.04 -39.52
CA ASN A 67 -12.46 10.90 -39.20
C ASN A 67 -13.28 11.28 -37.96
N VAL A 68 -14.47 11.82 -38.21
CA VAL A 68 -15.63 11.60 -37.33
C VAL A 68 -15.57 10.13 -36.89
N ILE A 69 -15.73 9.87 -35.60
CA ILE A 69 -15.86 8.50 -35.05
C ILE A 69 -17.06 7.84 -35.74
N GLY A 70 -16.78 7.21 -36.88
CA GLY A 70 -17.71 6.57 -37.77
C GLY A 70 -17.07 5.24 -38.13
N SER A 71 -17.33 4.24 -37.28
CA SER A 71 -17.15 2.82 -37.54
C SER A 71 -15.89 2.45 -38.35
N VAL A 72 -14.75 2.31 -37.67
CA VAL A 72 -13.75 1.33 -38.13
C VAL A 72 -14.34 -0.05 -37.86
N VAL A 73 -15.14 -0.55 -38.79
CA VAL A 73 -15.43 -1.99 -38.88
C VAL A 73 -14.14 -2.62 -39.40
N ILE A 74 -13.33 -3.12 -38.48
CA ILE A 74 -12.39 -4.19 -38.82
C ILE A 74 -13.29 -5.36 -39.18
N GLN A 75 -13.42 -5.68 -40.48
CA GLN A 75 -14.01 -6.96 -40.85
C GLN A 75 -13.10 -8.05 -40.27
N PRO A 76 -13.60 -8.90 -39.35
CA PRO A 76 -12.85 -10.08 -38.96
C PRO A 76 -12.72 -10.93 -40.21
N ARG A 77 -11.49 -11.31 -40.56
CA ARG A 77 -11.29 -12.45 -41.44
C ARG A 77 -12.01 -13.61 -40.78
N ALA A 78 -12.97 -14.22 -41.47
CA ALA A 78 -13.73 -15.35 -40.95
C ALA A 78 -12.77 -16.50 -40.61
N THR A 79 -12.33 -16.52 -39.36
CA THR A 79 -11.94 -17.73 -38.65
C THR A 79 -13.24 -18.30 -38.11
N GLU A 80 -13.54 -19.53 -38.49
CA GLU A 80 -14.60 -20.33 -37.88
C GLU A 80 -14.41 -20.25 -36.36
N GLU A 81 -15.30 -19.51 -35.70
CA GLU A 81 -15.39 -19.46 -34.25
C GLU A 81 -15.99 -20.79 -33.80
N GLU A 82 -15.12 -21.75 -33.52
CA GLU A 82 -15.46 -22.74 -32.50
C GLU A 82 -15.57 -21.97 -31.18
N GLU A 83 -16.81 -21.79 -30.73
CA GLU A 83 -17.20 -21.22 -29.44
C GLU A 83 -16.70 -22.14 -28.31
N TYR A 84 -15.39 -22.11 -28.08
CA TYR A 84 -14.77 -22.77 -26.94
C TYR A 84 -15.03 -21.92 -25.69
N ASP A 85 -15.62 -22.60 -24.71
CA ASP A 85 -16.12 -22.19 -23.39
C ASP A 85 -15.06 -21.50 -22.47
N LYS A 86 -14.32 -20.50 -22.96
CA LYS A 86 -13.21 -19.83 -22.23
C LYS A 86 -13.66 -19.23 -20.90
N GLY A 87 -14.85 -18.65 -20.85
CA GLY A 87 -15.38 -18.04 -19.62
C GLY A 87 -15.61 -19.07 -18.49
N ARG A 88 -15.97 -20.30 -18.84
CA ARG A 88 -16.20 -21.38 -17.87
C ARG A 88 -14.90 -22.09 -17.50
N TYR A 89 -13.95 -22.22 -18.43
CA TYR A 89 -12.60 -22.71 -18.11
C TYR A 89 -11.82 -21.73 -17.21
N GLU A 90 -11.87 -20.42 -17.47
CA GLU A 90 -11.19 -19.39 -16.67
C GLU A 90 -11.83 -19.23 -15.28
N TYR A 91 -13.17 -19.31 -15.21
CA TYR A 91 -13.92 -19.35 -13.95
C TYR A 91 -13.64 -20.63 -13.14
N ASN A 92 -13.63 -21.81 -13.77
CA ASN A 92 -13.30 -23.06 -13.09
C ASN A 92 -11.84 -23.09 -12.63
N PHE A 93 -10.89 -22.56 -13.42
CA PHE A 93 -9.49 -22.46 -13.01
C PHE A 93 -9.28 -21.48 -11.85
N GLN A 94 -9.97 -20.33 -11.85
CA GLN A 94 -9.97 -19.40 -10.71
C GLN A 94 -10.62 -20.02 -9.48
N LEU A 95 -11.74 -20.75 -9.63
CA LEU A 95 -12.41 -21.42 -8.52
C LEU A 95 -11.54 -22.55 -7.93
N GLU A 96 -10.91 -23.37 -8.77
CA GLU A 96 -9.96 -24.42 -8.36
C GLU A 96 -8.72 -23.83 -7.67
N ALA A 97 -8.10 -22.80 -8.26
CA ALA A 97 -6.98 -22.09 -7.64
C ALA A 97 -7.37 -21.38 -6.32
N ASN A 98 -8.61 -20.92 -6.20
CA ASN A 98 -9.14 -20.29 -4.99
C ASN A 98 -9.46 -21.32 -3.89
N THR A 99 -10.00 -22.49 -4.24
CA THR A 99 -10.16 -23.61 -3.29
C THR A 99 -8.80 -24.14 -2.83
N ASP A 100 -7.81 -24.18 -3.72
CA ASP A 100 -6.44 -24.55 -3.38
C ASP A 100 -5.78 -23.53 -2.46
N CYS A 101 -6.10 -22.23 -2.63
CA CYS A 101 -5.62 -21.15 -1.77
C CYS A 101 -6.17 -21.25 -0.35
N GLU A 102 -7.49 -21.39 -0.20
CA GLU A 102 -8.10 -21.54 1.12
C GLU A 102 -7.61 -22.83 1.81
N PHE A 103 -7.53 -23.93 1.07
CA PHE A 103 -7.00 -25.20 1.59
C PHE A 103 -5.54 -25.07 2.02
N TYR A 104 -4.70 -24.41 1.21
CA TYR A 104 -3.32 -24.13 1.56
C TYR A 104 -3.21 -23.30 2.83
N LEU A 105 -3.97 -22.20 2.94
CA LEU A 105 -3.95 -21.34 4.12
C LEU A 105 -4.40 -22.10 5.38
N ARG A 106 -5.46 -22.90 5.29
CA ARG A 106 -5.90 -23.77 6.39
C ARG A 106 -4.82 -24.77 6.80
N HIS A 107 -4.12 -25.38 5.84
CA HIS A 107 -3.00 -26.28 6.12
C HIS A 107 -1.83 -25.57 6.80
N LYS A 108 -1.65 -24.28 6.52
CA LYS A 108 -0.69 -23.38 7.20
C LYS A 108 -1.21 -22.79 8.51
N GLY A 109 -2.37 -23.23 8.99
CA GLY A 109 -2.95 -22.77 10.25
C GLY A 109 -3.55 -21.37 10.17
N SER A 110 -3.89 -20.88 8.98
CA SER A 110 -4.53 -19.59 8.75
C SER A 110 -6.01 -19.77 8.43
N PHE A 111 -6.87 -19.13 9.20
CA PHE A 111 -8.32 -19.35 9.17
C PHE A 111 -9.06 -18.02 9.07
N TRP A 112 -9.93 -17.91 8.07
CA TRP A 112 -10.80 -16.75 7.88
C TRP A 112 -12.00 -16.75 8.84
N ARG A 113 -12.58 -17.93 9.09
CA ARG A 113 -13.85 -18.07 9.83
C ARG A 113 -13.62 -18.96 11.06
N ARG A 114 -14.08 -18.50 12.23
CA ARG A 114 -14.04 -19.26 13.49
C ARG A 114 -14.92 -20.51 13.39
N TYR A 115 -14.39 -21.63 13.89
CA TYR A 115 -15.16 -22.82 14.27
C TYR A 115 -15.04 -23.14 15.77
N THR A 116 -14.32 -22.31 16.53
CA THR A 116 -13.96 -22.51 17.95
C THR A 116 -14.35 -21.29 18.80
N ASP A 117 -14.45 -21.51 20.12
CA ASP A 117 -14.82 -20.50 21.13
C ASP A 117 -13.67 -19.53 21.50
N GLU A 118 -12.49 -19.67 20.88
CA GLU A 118 -11.32 -18.84 21.18
C GLU A 118 -11.34 -17.54 20.39
N GLU A 119 -11.23 -16.44 21.13
CA GLU A 119 -11.45 -15.12 20.58
C GLU A 119 -10.27 -14.18 20.78
N MET A 120 -10.22 -13.14 19.96
CA MET A 120 -9.38 -11.97 20.21
C MET A 120 -9.56 -11.51 21.66
N ALA A 121 -8.44 -11.15 22.30
CA ALA A 121 -8.43 -10.68 23.67
C ALA A 121 -9.39 -9.50 23.84
N ILE A 122 -10.10 -9.46 24.97
CA ILE A 122 -11.12 -8.43 25.25
C ILE A 122 -10.50 -7.04 25.21
N GLU A 123 -9.26 -6.88 25.67
CA GLU A 123 -8.55 -5.61 25.63
C GLU A 123 -8.26 -5.16 24.19
N ASP A 124 -7.90 -6.07 23.27
CA ASP A 124 -7.68 -5.69 21.86
C ASP A 124 -9.00 -5.40 21.15
N LYS A 125 -10.10 -6.09 21.50
CA LYS A 125 -11.44 -5.74 21.01
C LYS A 125 -11.81 -4.31 21.41
N GLN A 126 -11.58 -3.94 22.67
CA GLN A 126 -11.79 -2.58 23.15
C GLN A 126 -10.91 -1.56 22.40
N ILE A 127 -9.63 -1.87 22.18
CA ILE A 127 -8.75 -1.01 21.38
C ILE A 127 -9.33 -0.82 19.97
N CYS A 128 -9.76 -1.90 19.30
CA CYS A 128 -10.36 -1.81 17.97
C CYS A 128 -11.62 -0.92 17.95
N GLU A 129 -12.49 -1.05 18.97
CA GLU A 129 -13.66 -0.18 19.11
C GLU A 129 -13.30 1.30 19.30
N GLU A 130 -12.30 1.60 20.12
CA GLU A 130 -11.84 2.96 20.35
C GLU A 130 -11.19 3.58 19.10
N LEU A 131 -10.42 2.79 18.34
CA LEU A 131 -9.89 3.20 17.04
C LEU A 131 -11.00 3.57 16.04
N LEU A 132 -12.11 2.81 16.03
CA LEU A 132 -13.26 3.04 15.15
C LEU A 132 -14.11 4.26 15.54
N LYS A 133 -14.08 4.65 16.83
CA LYS A 133 -14.79 5.82 17.37
C LYS A 133 -13.99 7.11 17.23
N ARG A 134 -12.69 7.03 16.94
CA ARG A 134 -11.79 8.17 16.87
C ARG A 134 -12.25 9.15 15.79
N GLU A 135 -12.42 10.40 16.21
CA GLU A 135 -12.66 11.51 15.30
C GLU A 135 -11.36 12.24 14.98
N CYS A 136 -11.20 12.66 13.71
CA CYS A 136 -10.10 13.51 13.26
C CYS A 136 -10.56 14.39 12.09
N GLU A 137 -9.77 15.43 11.80
CA GLU A 137 -9.97 16.26 10.63
C GLU A 137 -9.83 15.44 9.35
N THR A 138 -10.75 15.68 8.41
CA THR A 138 -10.81 14.98 7.13
C THR A 138 -10.52 15.96 6.00
N PRO A 139 -9.86 15.52 4.91
CA PRO A 139 -9.62 16.36 3.74
C PRO A 139 -10.90 16.98 3.18
N VAL A 140 -10.78 18.21 2.68
CA VAL A 140 -11.84 18.94 1.95
C VAL A 140 -11.47 19.03 0.46
N ASP A 141 -12.44 19.35 -0.39
CA ASP A 141 -12.27 19.49 -1.84
C ASP A 141 -11.77 18.17 -2.49
N THR A 142 -12.41 17.06 -2.11
CA THR A 142 -12.01 15.70 -2.49
C THR A 142 -13.12 14.92 -3.20
N ALA A 143 -12.77 13.72 -3.69
CA ALA A 143 -13.74 12.76 -4.22
C ALA A 143 -14.79 12.32 -3.18
N PHE A 144 -14.55 12.55 -1.89
CA PHE A 144 -15.49 12.23 -0.81
C PHE A 144 -16.38 13.41 -0.43
N ASP A 145 -16.28 14.55 -1.10
CA ASP A 145 -17.32 15.57 -0.99
C ASP A 145 -18.61 15.03 -1.59
N GLU A 146 -19.74 15.39 -0.98
CA GLU A 146 -21.01 14.72 -1.23
C GLU A 146 -21.41 14.73 -2.72
N GLU A 147 -21.23 15.86 -3.41
CA GLU A 147 -21.55 15.96 -4.84
C GLU A 147 -20.58 15.14 -5.71
N ASN A 148 -19.29 15.18 -5.40
CA ASN A 148 -18.25 14.43 -6.12
C ASN A 148 -18.44 12.93 -5.95
N LEU A 149 -18.68 12.48 -4.71
CA LEU A 149 -18.91 11.08 -4.38
C LEU A 149 -20.18 10.57 -5.07
N ARG A 150 -21.25 11.37 -5.06
CA ARG A 150 -22.49 11.05 -5.77
C ARG A 150 -22.26 10.91 -7.28
N TYR A 151 -21.48 11.79 -7.89
CA TYR A 151 -21.12 11.71 -9.30
C TYR A 151 -20.31 10.45 -9.59
N ILE A 152 -19.26 10.18 -8.80
CA ILE A 152 -18.41 8.99 -8.93
C ILE A 152 -19.25 7.72 -8.82
N ASN A 153 -20.10 7.63 -7.81
CA ASN A 153 -20.96 6.46 -7.60
C ASN A 153 -21.87 6.26 -8.80
N ARG A 154 -22.60 7.29 -9.27
CA ARG A 154 -23.50 7.18 -10.44
C ARG A 154 -22.77 6.72 -11.71
N GLN A 155 -21.54 7.19 -11.94
CA GLN A 155 -20.80 6.92 -13.18
C GLN A 155 -19.98 5.62 -13.15
N GLN A 156 -19.63 5.10 -11.96
CA GLN A 156 -18.64 4.02 -11.81
C GLN A 156 -19.21 2.70 -11.30
N TYR A 157 -20.54 2.53 -11.31
CA TYR A 157 -21.26 1.37 -10.77
C TYR A 157 -20.83 -0.01 -11.30
N SER A 158 -20.04 -0.16 -12.36
CA SER A 158 -19.73 -1.52 -12.87
C SER A 158 -18.45 -1.71 -13.69
N GLY A 159 -17.49 -0.78 -13.71
CA GLY A 159 -16.45 -0.79 -14.76
C GLY A 159 -14.99 -0.74 -14.32
N LYS A 160 -14.68 -0.30 -13.10
CA LYS A 160 -13.28 -0.08 -12.71
C LYS A 160 -12.68 -1.31 -12.05
N ASN A 161 -11.47 -1.65 -12.48
CA ASN A 161 -10.64 -2.61 -11.77
C ASN A 161 -10.09 -1.98 -10.47
N GLY A 162 -9.54 -2.83 -9.58
CA GLY A 162 -9.00 -2.38 -8.30
C GLY A 162 -7.94 -1.29 -8.41
N ASN A 163 -7.20 -1.22 -9.52
CA ASN A 163 -6.19 -0.19 -9.76
C ASN A 163 -6.85 1.18 -9.92
N GLY A 164 -7.94 1.24 -10.68
CA GLY A 164 -8.74 2.45 -10.87
C GLY A 164 -9.37 2.92 -9.56
N THR A 165 -9.94 1.98 -8.78
CA THR A 165 -10.48 2.26 -7.45
C THR A 165 -9.41 2.83 -6.52
N SER A 166 -8.27 2.14 -6.40
CA SER A 166 -7.13 2.56 -5.57
C SER A 166 -6.60 3.94 -5.96
N ARG A 167 -6.45 4.21 -7.27
CA ARG A 167 -5.97 5.51 -7.72
C ARG A 167 -6.92 6.67 -7.39
N MET A 168 -8.23 6.43 -7.42
CA MET A 168 -9.21 7.50 -7.25
C MET A 168 -9.51 7.82 -5.79
N ILE A 169 -9.65 6.80 -4.95
CA ILE A 169 -10.13 6.97 -3.57
C ILE A 169 -9.21 6.32 -2.54
N GLY A 170 -8.14 5.63 -2.95
CA GLY A 170 -7.31 4.86 -2.04
C GLY A 170 -6.74 5.67 -0.88
N GLN A 171 -6.21 6.87 -1.12
CA GLN A 171 -5.71 7.75 -0.06
C GLN A 171 -6.82 8.35 0.83
N LEU A 172 -8.06 8.43 0.32
CA LEU A 172 -9.22 8.86 1.10
C LEU A 172 -9.79 7.72 1.94
N MET A 173 -9.44 6.48 1.64
CA MET A 173 -9.79 5.30 2.43
C MET A 173 -8.71 4.93 3.44
N VAL A 174 -7.46 4.93 2.97
CA VAL A 174 -6.27 4.55 3.73
C VAL A 174 -5.21 5.61 3.43
N PRO A 175 -5.06 6.63 4.29
CA PRO A 175 -4.06 7.66 4.10
C PRO A 175 -2.64 7.09 4.14
N SER A 176 -1.76 7.72 3.37
CA SER A 176 -0.33 7.39 3.32
C SER A 176 0.31 7.72 4.66
N ALA A 177 0.78 6.69 5.38
CA ALA A 177 1.64 6.82 6.55
C ALA A 177 2.82 7.78 6.33
N GLU A 178 3.53 7.69 5.20
CA GLU A 178 4.69 8.53 4.89
C GLU A 178 4.30 10.00 4.70
N LEU A 179 3.23 10.27 3.94
CA LEU A 179 2.72 11.64 3.75
C LEU A 179 2.15 12.22 5.06
N GLU A 180 1.48 11.40 5.87
CA GLU A 180 0.95 11.81 7.17
C GLU A 180 2.07 12.15 8.17
N ILE A 181 3.20 11.44 8.11
CA ILE A 181 4.42 11.78 8.87
C ILE A 181 5.01 13.10 8.35
N LEU A 182 5.19 13.25 7.03
CA LEU A 182 5.79 14.44 6.41
C LEU A 182 4.96 15.71 6.62
N SER A 183 3.63 15.60 6.58
CA SER A 183 2.72 16.71 6.83
C SER A 183 2.77 17.23 8.27
N GLY A 184 3.39 16.48 9.18
CA GLY A 184 3.46 16.81 10.60
C GLY A 184 2.18 16.50 11.37
N ARG A 185 1.11 15.99 10.71
CA ARG A 185 -0.15 15.58 11.36
C ARG A 185 0.08 14.43 12.35
N LEU A 186 0.95 13.48 12.00
CA LEU A 186 1.45 12.46 12.95
C LEU A 186 2.62 12.94 13.80
N GLY A 187 3.27 14.06 13.42
CA GLY A 187 4.44 14.61 14.09
C GLY A 187 4.16 15.34 15.41
N SER A 188 2.89 15.55 15.80
CA SER A 188 2.52 16.11 17.12
C SER A 188 2.58 15.08 18.26
N ILE A 189 2.84 13.82 17.93
CA ILE A 189 2.87 12.73 18.90
C ILE A 189 4.29 12.61 19.43
N LYS A 190 4.47 12.79 20.74
CA LYS A 190 5.72 12.48 21.42
C LYS A 190 6.02 10.99 21.22
N GLY A 191 6.93 10.66 20.29
CA GLY A 191 7.31 9.28 19.97
C GLY A 191 7.27 8.95 18.48
N LEU A 192 6.20 9.28 17.75
CA LEU A 192 6.06 8.90 16.33
C LEU A 192 6.94 9.69 15.37
N ARG A 193 7.46 10.88 15.74
CA ARG A 193 8.55 11.51 14.97
C ARG A 193 9.81 10.63 14.87
N GLN A 194 9.93 9.58 15.70
CA GLN A 194 11.03 8.61 15.67
C GLN A 194 10.62 7.26 15.04
N ILE A 195 9.33 6.99 14.83
CA ILE A 195 8.87 5.73 14.25
C ILE A 195 8.71 5.94 12.74
N HIS A 196 9.67 5.45 11.99
CA HIS A 196 9.66 5.52 10.54
C HIS A 196 8.84 4.37 9.96
N LEU A 197 7.68 4.67 9.39
CA LEU A 197 6.87 3.71 8.65
C LEU A 197 7.35 3.61 7.20
N ALA A 198 7.17 2.45 6.60
CA ALA A 198 7.44 2.18 5.19
C ALA A 198 6.16 1.72 4.50
N GLU A 199 5.96 2.19 3.28
CA GLU A 199 4.81 1.83 2.45
C GLU A 199 5.21 0.95 1.27
N SER A 200 4.28 0.09 0.84
CA SER A 200 4.39 -0.69 -0.39
C SER A 200 3.09 -0.51 -1.18
N ILE A 201 3.18 -0.13 -2.46
CA ILE A 201 2.02 0.06 -3.35
C ILE A 201 2.11 -0.92 -4.51
N ARG A 202 1.29 -1.98 -4.50
CA ARG A 202 1.35 -3.06 -5.51
C ARG A 202 2.76 -3.60 -5.70
N GLU A 203 3.56 -3.55 -4.65
CA GLU A 203 4.91 -4.09 -4.66
C GLU A 203 4.83 -5.58 -4.28
N PRO A 204 5.37 -6.48 -5.10
CA PRO A 204 5.43 -7.89 -4.74
C PRO A 204 6.37 -8.08 -3.55
N TRP A 205 5.94 -8.86 -2.56
CA TRP A 205 6.68 -9.12 -1.34
C TRP A 205 7.78 -10.18 -1.54
N TYR A 206 8.74 -9.89 -2.42
CA TYR A 206 9.91 -10.74 -2.70
C TYR A 206 10.91 -10.77 -1.53
N GLY A 207 10.94 -9.73 -0.70
CA GLY A 207 11.75 -9.70 0.52
C GLY A 207 11.23 -10.63 1.62
N SER A 208 10.03 -11.18 1.46
CA SER A 208 9.43 -12.09 2.42
C SER A 208 9.69 -13.56 2.03
N THR A 209 9.89 -14.46 2.99
CA THR A 209 9.93 -15.91 2.74
C THR A 209 8.53 -16.52 2.66
N THR A 210 8.38 -17.65 1.98
CA THR A 210 7.08 -18.31 1.77
C THR A 210 6.62 -19.08 3.02
N LEU A 211 5.32 -19.40 3.16
CA LEU A 211 4.82 -20.17 4.31
C LEU A 211 5.24 -21.66 4.30
N ASP A 212 5.83 -22.13 3.19
CA ASP A 212 6.42 -23.48 3.08
C ASP A 212 7.84 -23.55 3.64
N GLU A 213 8.53 -22.41 3.70
CA GLU A 213 9.91 -22.34 4.15
C GLU A 213 10.01 -22.30 5.67
N ASP A 214 11.08 -22.91 6.20
CA ASP A 214 11.45 -22.80 7.60
C ASP A 214 11.72 -21.32 7.92
N PRO A 215 11.04 -20.74 8.93
CA PRO A 215 11.15 -19.33 9.23
C PRO A 215 12.54 -18.86 9.70
N SER A 216 13.43 -19.79 10.08
CA SER A 216 14.82 -19.52 10.48
C SER A 216 15.77 -19.37 9.29
N LEU A 217 15.33 -19.69 8.07
CA LEU A 217 16.17 -19.61 6.87
C LEU A 217 16.12 -18.21 6.22
N VAL A 218 17.30 -17.71 5.87
CA VAL A 218 17.53 -16.51 5.06
C VAL A 218 18.00 -16.96 3.67
N ARG A 219 17.41 -16.42 2.59
CA ARG A 219 17.68 -16.85 1.20
C ARG A 219 17.81 -15.66 0.27
N ASN A 220 18.59 -15.80 -0.81
CA ASN A 220 18.59 -14.83 -1.90
C ASN A 220 17.17 -14.68 -2.48
N ALA A 221 16.64 -13.46 -2.54
CA ALA A 221 15.32 -13.17 -3.10
C ALA A 221 15.23 -13.46 -4.61
N CYS A 222 16.39 -13.55 -5.29
CA CYS A 222 16.54 -13.96 -6.69
C CYS A 222 17.35 -15.26 -6.76
N GLY A 223 16.71 -16.41 -6.54
CA GLY A 223 17.35 -17.71 -6.68
C GLY A 223 16.33 -18.83 -6.86
N ASP A 224 16.30 -19.36 -8.08
CA ASP A 224 15.63 -20.57 -8.54
C ASP A 224 14.17 -20.77 -8.10
N SER A 225 13.29 -20.42 -9.04
CA SER A 225 11.90 -20.89 -9.11
C SER A 225 11.79 -22.36 -8.73
N ALA A 226 11.37 -22.64 -7.49
CA ALA A 226 10.70 -23.89 -7.19
C ALA A 226 9.37 -23.84 -7.98
N PRO A 227 9.16 -24.68 -9.01
CA PRO A 227 8.03 -24.52 -9.95
C PRO A 227 6.66 -24.85 -9.34
N TRP A 228 6.56 -24.99 -8.02
CA TRP A 228 5.40 -25.52 -7.31
C TRP A 228 5.12 -24.81 -5.97
N LEU A 229 5.49 -23.53 -5.83
CA LEU A 229 4.94 -22.70 -4.74
C LEU A 229 3.41 -22.65 -4.93
N ARG A 230 2.66 -23.17 -3.96
CA ARG A 230 1.20 -23.35 -4.07
C ARG A 230 0.44 -22.04 -4.24
N LEU A 231 1.03 -20.91 -3.85
CA LEU A 231 0.45 -19.58 -4.04
C LEU A 231 1.47 -18.56 -4.57
N PRO A 232 1.01 -17.58 -5.37
CA PRO A 232 1.84 -16.49 -5.83
C PRO A 232 2.30 -15.61 -4.65
N THR A 233 3.45 -14.96 -4.83
CA THR A 233 3.96 -13.95 -3.89
C THR A 233 2.90 -12.86 -3.67
N PRO A 234 2.52 -12.58 -2.41
CA PRO A 234 1.68 -11.43 -2.05
C PRO A 234 2.07 -10.13 -2.73
N GLN A 235 1.08 -9.42 -3.23
CA GLN A 235 1.21 -8.10 -3.84
C GLN A 235 -0.02 -7.24 -3.49
N PRO A 236 -0.14 -6.78 -2.23
CA PRO A 236 -1.25 -5.94 -1.81
C PRO A 236 -1.41 -4.66 -2.62
N SER A 237 -2.64 -4.16 -2.75
CA SER A 237 -2.88 -2.84 -3.36
C SER A 237 -2.11 -1.73 -2.64
N TYR A 238 -2.10 -1.76 -1.31
CA TYR A 238 -1.26 -0.92 -0.46
C TYR A 238 -0.99 -1.64 0.87
N ALA A 239 0.22 -1.49 1.43
CA ALA A 239 0.60 -2.07 2.71
C ALA A 239 1.52 -1.13 3.51
N VAL A 240 1.53 -1.31 4.84
CA VAL A 240 2.38 -0.54 5.76
C VAL A 240 3.07 -1.47 6.73
N GLY A 241 4.34 -1.17 6.98
CA GLY A 241 5.16 -1.77 8.02
C GLY A 241 6.16 -0.75 8.58
N PHE A 242 7.18 -1.26 9.24
CA PHE A 242 8.25 -0.45 9.80
C PHE A 242 9.44 -0.38 8.85
N SER A 243 9.97 0.83 8.66
CA SER A 243 11.25 1.00 8.01
C SER A 243 12.38 0.47 8.91
N ASN A 244 13.54 0.14 8.32
CA ASN A 244 14.77 -0.11 9.10
C ASN A 244 15.09 1.04 10.07
N TYR A 245 14.74 2.28 9.71
CA TYR A 245 14.95 3.46 10.56
C TYR A 245 14.01 3.54 11.76
N ALA A 246 12.99 2.67 11.86
CA ALA A 246 12.16 2.58 13.06
C ALA A 246 12.90 1.96 14.25
N PHE A 247 14.01 1.26 14.02
CA PHE A 247 14.74 0.53 15.04
C PHE A 247 16.10 1.17 15.33
N SER A 248 16.56 1.06 16.57
CA SER A 248 17.89 1.56 16.94
C SER A 248 19.00 0.75 16.25
N ARG A 249 20.21 1.31 16.16
CA ARG A 249 21.37 0.59 15.60
C ARG A 249 21.63 -0.73 16.33
N GLU A 250 21.40 -0.76 17.63
CA GLU A 250 21.59 -1.96 18.46
C GLU A 250 20.53 -3.02 18.15
N GLN A 251 19.27 -2.60 18.02
CA GLN A 251 18.17 -3.48 17.62
C GLN A 251 18.39 -4.07 16.22
N LEU A 252 18.83 -3.25 15.26
CA LEU A 252 19.16 -3.72 13.91
C LEU A 252 20.32 -4.72 13.92
N ARG A 253 21.32 -4.53 14.79
CA ARG A 253 22.44 -5.48 14.95
C ARG A 253 21.95 -6.83 15.44
N LYS A 254 21.04 -6.85 16.41
CA LYS A 254 20.41 -8.08 16.95
C LYS A 254 19.49 -8.77 15.93
N LEU A 255 18.79 -7.99 15.10
CA LEU A 255 17.94 -8.50 14.03
C LEU A 255 18.71 -9.05 12.83
N LYS A 256 19.93 -8.55 12.59
CA LYS A 256 20.71 -8.85 11.37
C LYS A 256 20.77 -10.34 11.01
N PRO A 257 21.03 -11.29 11.94
CA PRO A 257 21.10 -12.72 11.60
C PRO A 257 19.79 -13.31 11.07
N PHE A 258 18.66 -12.71 11.43
CA PHE A 258 17.33 -13.21 11.09
C PHE A 258 16.74 -12.50 9.87
N VAL A 259 17.07 -11.23 9.69
CA VAL A 259 16.59 -10.37 8.59
C VAL A 259 17.40 -10.60 7.31
N GLY A 260 18.69 -10.94 7.43
CA GLY A 260 19.60 -11.08 6.30
C GLY A 260 20.04 -9.74 5.70
N GLU A 261 20.81 -9.83 4.63
CA GLU A 261 21.25 -8.68 3.83
C GLU A 261 20.09 -8.11 2.97
N PHE A 262 20.36 -6.99 2.27
CA PHE A 262 19.35 -6.26 1.50
C PHE A 262 18.63 -7.13 0.45
N TRP A 263 19.34 -8.00 -0.26
CA TRP A 263 18.77 -8.87 -1.31
C TRP A 263 18.25 -10.21 -0.79
N GLU A 264 18.25 -10.42 0.53
CA GLU A 264 17.82 -11.68 1.12
C GLU A 264 16.39 -11.59 1.65
N ALA A 265 15.60 -12.60 1.32
CA ALA A 265 14.28 -12.80 1.84
C ALA A 265 14.33 -13.32 3.28
N SER A 266 13.43 -12.82 4.14
CA SER A 266 13.26 -13.30 5.51
C SER A 266 11.79 -13.34 5.92
N SER A 267 11.47 -14.03 7.00
CA SER A 267 10.11 -14.04 7.57
C SER A 267 9.71 -12.68 8.17
N PHE A 268 10.67 -11.79 8.41
CA PHE A 268 10.51 -10.49 9.07
C PHE A 268 10.19 -9.35 8.10
N LYS A 269 10.32 -9.57 6.79
CA LYS A 269 10.16 -8.56 5.74
C LYS A 269 8.86 -8.78 4.96
N GLY A 270 8.29 -7.69 4.45
CA GLY A 270 7.40 -7.72 3.29
C GLY A 270 8.17 -7.40 2.02
N THR A 271 8.81 -6.23 2.00
CA THR A 271 9.69 -5.74 0.93
C THR A 271 11.06 -5.41 1.53
N ASP A 272 12.05 -5.04 0.69
CA ASP A 272 13.41 -4.75 1.17
C ASP A 272 13.48 -3.54 2.12
N SER A 273 12.48 -2.65 2.03
CA SER A 273 12.36 -1.44 2.86
C SER A 273 11.37 -1.58 4.02
N MET A 274 10.62 -2.69 4.10
CA MET A 274 9.50 -2.86 5.02
C MET A 274 9.67 -4.12 5.89
N LEU A 275 10.01 -3.89 7.17
CA LEU A 275 10.02 -4.89 8.23
C LEU A 275 8.66 -4.93 8.94
N PHE A 276 8.27 -6.11 9.43
CA PHE A 276 7.06 -6.36 10.21
C PHE A 276 5.83 -5.61 9.66
N PRO A 277 5.34 -5.95 8.45
CA PRO A 277 4.10 -5.37 7.94
C PRO A 277 2.96 -5.58 8.94
N PHE A 278 2.08 -4.58 9.08
CA PHE A 278 0.94 -4.67 10.01
C PHE A 278 -0.37 -4.18 9.40
N LEU A 279 -0.36 -3.55 8.22
CA LEU A 279 -1.56 -3.12 7.51
C LEU A 279 -1.49 -3.59 6.06
N VAL A 280 -2.51 -4.31 5.61
CA VAL A 280 -2.69 -4.73 4.21
C VAL A 280 -4.02 -4.20 3.70
N THR A 281 -4.05 -3.72 2.47
CA THR A 281 -5.27 -3.15 1.91
C THR A 281 -5.49 -3.62 0.49
N GLU A 282 -6.76 -3.85 0.16
CA GLU A 282 -7.16 -4.27 -1.17
C GLU A 282 -8.30 -3.39 -1.69
N ALA A 283 -8.01 -2.74 -2.81
CA ALA A 283 -9.02 -2.03 -3.57
C ALA A 283 -9.78 -3.02 -4.43
N LEU A 284 -11.08 -3.13 -4.20
CA LEU A 284 -11.94 -4.04 -4.92
C LEU A 284 -12.23 -3.47 -6.32
N GLY A 285 -12.35 -4.39 -7.27
CA GLY A 285 -12.72 -4.12 -8.65
C GLY A 285 -13.75 -5.14 -9.10
N THR A 286 -13.46 -5.83 -10.19
CA THR A 286 -14.27 -6.94 -10.70
C THR A 286 -13.99 -8.27 -10.00
N ASP A 287 -12.89 -8.36 -9.26
CA ASP A 287 -12.48 -9.58 -8.57
C ASP A 287 -13.44 -9.90 -7.40
N ASP A 288 -13.70 -11.19 -7.21
CA ASP A 288 -14.58 -11.64 -6.13
C ASP A 288 -13.93 -11.44 -4.76
N LEU A 289 -14.68 -10.81 -3.85
CA LEU A 289 -14.21 -10.50 -2.50
C LEU A 289 -13.97 -11.76 -1.65
N GLU A 290 -14.88 -12.74 -1.67
CA GLU A 290 -14.81 -13.94 -0.82
C GLU A 290 -13.81 -14.95 -1.34
N TYR A 291 -13.78 -15.18 -2.64
CA TYR A 291 -12.98 -16.25 -3.23
C TYR A 291 -11.60 -15.78 -3.69
N THR A 292 -11.41 -14.51 -4.03
CA THR A 292 -10.12 -14.02 -4.57
C THR A 292 -9.41 -13.07 -3.61
N ILE A 293 -10.06 -11.97 -3.23
CA ILE A 293 -9.39 -10.90 -2.50
C ILE A 293 -9.11 -11.28 -1.03
N ARG A 294 -10.09 -11.86 -0.33
CA ARG A 294 -9.91 -12.28 1.08
C ARG A 294 -8.80 -13.32 1.24
N PRO A 295 -8.74 -14.42 0.46
CA PRO A 295 -7.64 -15.37 0.57
C PRO A 295 -6.26 -14.76 0.29
N ARG A 296 -6.14 -13.87 -0.71
CA ARG A 296 -4.87 -13.16 -1.01
C ARG A 296 -4.42 -12.26 0.14
N SER A 297 -5.35 -11.53 0.74
CA SER A 297 -5.06 -10.67 1.89
C SER A 297 -4.74 -11.50 3.13
N MET A 298 -5.46 -12.61 3.38
CA MET A 298 -5.12 -13.57 4.43
C MET A 298 -3.72 -14.16 4.24
N HIS A 299 -3.32 -14.50 3.02
CA HIS A 299 -1.96 -14.94 2.73
C HIS A 299 -0.93 -13.85 3.08
N SER A 300 -1.19 -12.61 2.69
CA SER A 300 -0.33 -11.45 3.00
C SER A 300 -0.20 -11.24 4.51
N MET A 301 -1.32 -11.19 5.23
CA MET A 301 -1.35 -10.99 6.68
C MET A 301 -0.75 -12.17 7.45
N THR A 302 -0.94 -13.41 6.97
CA THR A 302 -0.30 -14.58 7.60
C THR A 302 1.22 -14.51 7.52
N ARG A 303 1.77 -14.10 6.36
CA ARG A 303 3.23 -13.89 6.23
C ARG A 303 3.73 -12.78 7.14
N ALA A 304 2.97 -11.68 7.24
CA ALA A 304 3.28 -10.54 8.09
C ALA A 304 3.30 -10.93 9.59
N LEU A 305 2.23 -11.58 10.07
CA LEU A 305 2.10 -12.05 11.44
C LEU A 305 3.14 -13.11 11.79
N ARG A 306 3.50 -13.98 10.84
CA ARG A 306 4.55 -14.98 11.04
C ARG A 306 5.85 -14.30 11.47
N GLY A 307 6.29 -13.23 10.82
CA GLY A 307 7.51 -12.51 11.21
C GLY A 307 7.51 -12.04 12.67
N VAL A 308 6.36 -11.57 13.17
CA VAL A 308 6.20 -11.17 14.58
C VAL A 308 6.24 -12.37 15.51
N VAL A 309 5.53 -13.46 15.18
CA VAL A 309 5.56 -14.70 15.94
C VAL A 309 6.98 -15.25 16.05
N GLU A 310 7.72 -15.26 14.94
CA GLU A 310 9.10 -15.75 14.90
C GLU A 310 10.05 -14.92 15.76
N LEU A 311 9.93 -13.59 15.74
CA LEU A 311 10.68 -12.72 16.63
C LEU A 311 10.45 -13.11 18.11
N PHE A 312 9.19 -13.25 18.50
CA PHE A 312 8.83 -13.59 19.88
C PHE A 312 9.19 -15.02 20.25
N ARG A 313 9.15 -15.95 19.30
CA ARG A 313 9.60 -17.34 19.49
C ARG A 313 11.09 -17.39 19.78
N VAL A 314 11.92 -16.69 19.00
CA VAL A 314 13.37 -16.59 19.24
C VAL A 314 13.66 -15.89 20.57
N ALA A 315 12.85 -14.90 20.95
CA ALA A 315 12.96 -14.24 22.25
C ALA A 315 12.43 -15.08 23.43
N GLY A 316 11.83 -16.26 23.19
CA GLY A 316 11.23 -17.11 24.22
C GLY A 316 9.97 -16.52 24.87
N ARG A 317 9.26 -15.64 24.15
CA ARG A 317 8.14 -14.81 24.64
C ARG A 317 6.84 -14.97 23.83
N GLN A 318 6.75 -15.98 22.97
CA GLN A 318 5.61 -16.18 22.05
C GLN A 318 4.24 -16.20 22.73
N ASP A 319 4.15 -16.66 23.97
CA ASP A 319 2.88 -16.72 24.72
C ASP A 319 2.29 -15.31 24.97
N GLU A 320 3.11 -14.26 24.95
CA GLU A 320 2.64 -12.86 25.03
C GLU A 320 1.78 -12.45 23.83
N LEU A 321 1.86 -13.19 22.71
CA LEU A 321 1.10 -12.91 21.49
C LEU A 321 -0.26 -13.61 21.47
N HIS A 322 -0.52 -14.57 22.37
CA HIS A 322 -1.77 -15.32 22.40
C HIS A 322 -2.97 -14.37 22.47
N GLN A 323 -3.86 -14.49 21.48
CA GLN A 323 -5.07 -13.67 21.27
C GLN A 323 -4.84 -12.17 21.04
N ARG A 324 -3.59 -11.72 20.89
CA ARG A 324 -3.26 -10.31 20.67
C ARG A 324 -3.39 -9.92 19.20
N VAL A 325 -3.93 -8.75 18.93
CA VAL A 325 -3.95 -8.17 17.57
C VAL A 325 -2.55 -7.74 17.17
N LEU A 326 -2.13 -8.19 15.98
CA LEU A 326 -0.81 -7.96 15.40
C LEU A 326 -0.86 -7.23 14.07
N GLY A 327 -2.05 -7.06 13.48
CA GLY A 327 -2.20 -6.27 12.26
C GLY A 327 -3.65 -6.16 11.80
N PHE A 328 -3.86 -5.46 10.69
CA PHE A 328 -5.16 -5.11 10.18
C PHE A 328 -5.23 -5.29 8.67
N SER A 329 -6.43 -5.56 8.16
CA SER A 329 -6.69 -5.48 6.72
C SER A 329 -7.92 -4.65 6.38
N VAL A 330 -7.84 -3.88 5.30
CA VAL A 330 -8.93 -3.02 4.81
C VAL A 330 -9.27 -3.36 3.36
N TYR A 331 -10.54 -3.63 3.10
CA TYR A 331 -11.08 -3.90 1.77
C TYR A 331 -12.05 -2.80 1.40
N TYR A 332 -11.91 -2.17 0.23
CA TYR A 332 -12.80 -1.07 -0.15
C TYR A 332 -13.10 -1.00 -1.64
N ASP A 333 -14.29 -0.48 -1.95
CA ASP A 333 -14.66 0.02 -3.27
C ASP A 333 -15.28 1.43 -3.13
N PHE A 334 -15.96 1.91 -4.17
CA PHE A 334 -16.66 3.18 -4.16
C PHE A 334 -17.93 3.18 -3.29
N GLN A 335 -18.38 2.02 -2.84
CA GLN A 335 -19.66 1.84 -2.16
C GLN A 335 -19.51 1.46 -0.70
N LYS A 336 -18.45 0.75 -0.34
CA LYS A 336 -18.28 0.20 1.00
C LYS A 336 -16.83 -0.01 1.38
N VAL A 337 -16.65 -0.24 2.67
CA VAL A 337 -15.39 -0.67 3.27
C VAL A 337 -15.62 -1.71 4.34
N GLU A 338 -14.77 -2.73 4.36
CA GLU A 338 -14.69 -3.71 5.44
C GLU A 338 -13.29 -3.67 6.07
N MET A 339 -13.24 -3.72 7.39
CA MET A 339 -12.01 -3.66 8.19
C MET A 339 -11.93 -4.86 9.11
N PHE A 340 -10.73 -5.42 9.23
CA PHE A 340 -10.46 -6.62 9.99
C PHE A 340 -9.23 -6.45 10.87
N ALA A 341 -9.27 -7.05 12.04
CA ALA A 341 -8.13 -7.18 12.94
C ALA A 341 -7.63 -8.63 12.91
N HIS A 342 -6.33 -8.78 12.70
CA HIS A 342 -5.63 -10.06 12.60
C HIS A 342 -4.88 -10.35 13.88
N TYR A 343 -5.06 -11.54 14.42
CA TYR A 343 -4.50 -11.98 15.69
C TYR A 343 -4.01 -13.42 15.59
N VAL A 344 -3.24 -13.85 16.59
CA VAL A 344 -2.68 -15.21 16.64
C VAL A 344 -3.16 -15.96 17.87
N ILE A 345 -3.34 -17.26 17.74
CA ILE A 345 -3.57 -18.19 18.84
C ILE A 345 -2.32 -19.06 18.95
N ILE A 346 -1.72 -19.07 20.15
CA ILE A 346 -0.53 -19.85 20.47
C ILE A 346 -0.95 -20.99 21.39
N GLU A 347 -0.82 -22.23 20.92
CA GLU A 347 -1.12 -23.45 21.69
C GLU A 347 -0.04 -24.49 21.40
N ASP A 348 0.46 -25.18 22.43
CA ASP A 348 1.48 -26.24 22.28
C ASP A 348 2.68 -25.83 21.39
N ASN A 349 3.15 -24.59 21.54
CA ASN A 349 4.21 -23.97 20.72
C ASN A 349 3.87 -23.84 19.21
N LYS A 350 2.61 -23.95 18.83
CA LYS A 350 2.13 -23.76 17.46
C LYS A 350 1.31 -22.48 17.37
N ALA A 351 1.64 -21.65 16.39
CA ALA A 351 0.85 -20.48 16.06
C ALA A 351 -0.20 -20.80 14.98
N THR A 352 -1.42 -20.31 15.20
CA THR A 352 -2.51 -20.28 14.22
C THR A 352 -3.01 -18.85 14.08
N TYR A 353 -3.44 -18.48 12.87
CA TYR A 353 -3.69 -17.11 12.45
C TYR A 353 -5.17 -16.92 12.13
N TYR A 354 -5.75 -15.86 12.68
CA TYR A 354 -7.18 -15.58 12.55
C TYR A 354 -7.40 -14.11 12.30
N CYS A 355 -8.60 -13.77 11.82
CA CYS A 355 -9.07 -12.40 11.76
C CYS A 355 -10.53 -12.27 12.14
N ASP A 356 -10.87 -11.13 12.74
CA ASP A 356 -12.25 -10.74 13.01
C ASP A 356 -12.61 -9.49 12.22
N ARG A 357 -13.83 -9.45 11.70
CA ARG A 357 -14.39 -8.23 11.12
C ARG A 357 -14.72 -7.25 12.23
N ILE A 358 -14.03 -6.11 12.24
CA ILE A 358 -14.24 -5.04 13.23
C ILE A 358 -15.14 -3.92 12.70
N GLY A 359 -15.25 -3.76 11.38
CA GLY A 359 -16.09 -2.73 10.78
C GLY A 359 -16.56 -3.09 9.37
N SER A 360 -17.78 -2.68 9.03
CA SER A 360 -18.35 -2.79 7.70
C SER A 360 -19.27 -1.60 7.48
N PHE A 361 -18.91 -0.71 6.55
CA PHE A 361 -19.61 0.55 6.33
C PHE A 361 -19.92 0.72 4.85
N SER A 362 -21.17 1.07 4.55
CA SER A 362 -21.61 1.46 3.22
C SER A 362 -21.71 2.97 3.12
N PHE A 363 -21.33 3.54 1.99
CA PHE A 363 -21.38 4.96 1.65
C PHE A 363 -21.67 5.19 0.15
N GLY A 364 -22.24 4.18 -0.53
CA GLY A 364 -22.42 4.15 -1.98
C GLY A 364 -23.79 4.60 -2.49
N PHE A 365 -24.85 4.35 -1.71
CA PHE A 365 -26.21 4.26 -2.24
C PHE A 365 -27.13 5.39 -1.77
N CYS A 366 -27.05 5.77 -0.50
CA CYS A 366 -27.96 6.76 0.10
C CYS A 366 -27.21 7.97 0.67
N GLN A 367 -27.82 9.17 0.64
CA GLN A 367 -27.22 10.38 1.23
C GLN A 367 -26.91 10.22 2.72
N ASP A 368 -27.75 9.52 3.47
CA ASP A 368 -27.52 9.26 4.89
C ASP A 368 -26.30 8.38 5.16
N GLU A 369 -25.92 7.53 4.20
CA GLU A 369 -24.75 6.64 4.28
C GLU A 369 -23.43 7.37 4.01
N TYR A 370 -23.46 8.54 3.37
CA TYR A 370 -22.22 9.31 3.15
C TYR A 370 -21.55 9.73 4.46
N LYS A 371 -22.25 9.72 5.59
CA LYS A 371 -21.66 10.01 6.90
C LYS A 371 -20.50 9.06 7.24
N ASP A 372 -20.57 7.82 6.74
CA ASP A 372 -19.57 6.80 7.04
C ASP A 372 -18.40 6.73 6.04
N ARG A 373 -18.39 7.57 4.99
CA ARG A 373 -17.32 7.60 3.97
C ARG A 373 -15.92 7.79 4.58
N TRP A 374 -15.83 8.55 5.66
CA TRP A 374 -14.56 8.83 6.34
C TRP A 374 -14.20 7.83 7.44
N ARG A 375 -15.00 6.78 7.70
CA ARG A 375 -14.75 5.81 8.79
C ARG A 375 -13.39 5.14 8.66
N SER A 376 -13.06 4.66 7.46
CA SER A 376 -11.78 4.00 7.18
C SER A 376 -10.60 4.97 7.35
N TYR A 377 -10.71 6.17 6.79
CA TYR A 377 -9.69 7.20 6.93
C TYR A 377 -9.38 7.49 8.40
N LYS A 378 -10.43 7.78 9.18
CA LYS A 378 -10.30 8.11 10.61
C LYS A 378 -9.72 6.93 11.40
N PHE A 379 -10.18 5.71 11.12
CA PHE A 379 -9.64 4.50 11.71
C PHE A 379 -8.14 4.34 11.44
N VAL A 380 -7.69 4.54 10.20
CA VAL A 380 -6.27 4.39 9.84
C VAL A 380 -5.41 5.49 10.47
N ILE A 381 -5.91 6.74 10.52
CA ILE A 381 -5.22 7.81 11.26
C ILE A 381 -5.11 7.47 12.74
N ALA A 382 -6.18 6.94 13.35
CA ALA A 382 -6.16 6.48 14.74
C ALA A 382 -5.19 5.31 14.93
N LEU A 383 -5.14 4.37 13.99
CA LEU A 383 -4.22 3.24 13.99
C LEU A 383 -2.77 3.72 14.05
N TYR A 384 -2.40 4.65 13.16
CA TYR A 384 -1.07 5.24 13.14
C TYR A 384 -0.75 6.02 14.43
N HIS A 385 -1.74 6.70 15.01
CA HIS A 385 -1.54 7.53 16.19
C HIS A 385 -1.45 6.72 17.50
N ASP A 386 -2.32 5.73 17.67
CA ASP A 386 -2.61 5.10 18.96
C ASP A 386 -2.08 3.67 19.04
N TRP A 387 -2.24 2.87 17.98
CA TRP A 387 -1.87 1.44 18.01
C TRP A 387 -0.43 1.19 17.55
N VAL A 388 0.02 1.87 16.49
CA VAL A 388 1.38 1.69 15.95
C VAL A 388 2.48 1.90 17.01
N PRO A 389 2.42 2.92 17.89
CA PRO A 389 3.43 3.08 18.95
C PRO A 389 3.47 1.90 19.93
N ILE A 390 2.31 1.35 20.29
CA ILE A 390 2.19 0.20 21.20
C ILE A 390 2.80 -1.04 20.54
N HIS A 391 2.47 -1.28 19.27
CA HIS A 391 3.00 -2.40 18.52
C HIS A 391 4.51 -2.27 18.26
N HIS A 392 4.98 -1.06 17.95
CA HIS A 392 6.42 -0.77 17.80
C HIS A 392 7.20 -1.04 19.09
N GLN A 393 6.69 -0.59 20.24
CA GLN A 393 7.30 -0.84 21.53
C GLN A 393 7.33 -2.34 21.86
N ARG A 394 6.27 -3.08 21.52
CA ARG A 394 6.22 -4.54 21.65
C ARG A 394 7.34 -5.20 20.84
N LEU A 395 7.54 -4.81 19.58
CA LEU A 395 8.62 -5.33 18.74
C LEU A 395 10.00 -4.96 19.31
N CYS A 396 10.21 -3.69 19.67
CA CYS A 396 11.46 -3.21 20.29
C CYS A 396 11.83 -4.03 21.52
N SER A 397 10.86 -4.25 22.42
CA SER A 397 11.06 -5.05 23.63
C SER A 397 11.53 -6.48 23.33
N ALA A 398 10.91 -7.13 22.34
CA ALA A 398 11.31 -8.49 21.95
C ALA A 398 12.71 -8.51 21.30
N ILE A 399 13.02 -7.54 20.44
CA ILE A 399 14.35 -7.41 19.81
C ILE A 399 15.43 -7.16 20.88
N ASP A 400 15.16 -6.29 21.86
CA ASP A 400 16.11 -5.99 22.93
C ASP A 400 16.43 -7.21 23.79
N SER A 401 15.50 -8.18 23.85
CA SER A 401 15.65 -9.46 24.56
C SER A 401 16.48 -10.50 23.79
N LEU A 402 16.76 -10.27 22.50
CA LEU A 402 17.57 -11.17 21.69
C LEU A 402 19.04 -11.16 22.18
N PRO A 403 19.76 -12.29 22.08
CA PRO A 403 21.16 -12.36 22.44
C PRO A 403 22.00 -11.43 21.55
N ASP A 404 23.08 -10.92 22.10
CA ASP A 404 24.06 -10.19 21.30
C ASP A 404 24.77 -11.17 20.36
N VAL A 405 24.73 -10.84 19.07
CA VAL A 405 25.54 -11.55 18.08
C VAL A 405 26.99 -11.18 18.32
N ASP A 406 27.84 -12.13 18.69
CA ASP A 406 29.27 -11.87 18.83
C ASP A 406 29.84 -11.54 17.43
N PRO A 407 30.39 -10.34 17.17
CA PRO A 407 30.84 -9.93 15.84
C PRO A 407 32.05 -10.73 15.29
N LYS A 408 32.42 -11.86 15.93
CA LYS A 408 33.59 -12.69 15.62
C LYS A 408 33.26 -14.13 15.19
N THR A 409 31.99 -14.50 15.11
CA THR A 409 31.51 -15.74 14.49
C THR A 409 30.74 -15.40 13.23
#